data_AF-A0A1Y5Y6R5-F1
#
_entry.id   AF-A0A1Y5Y6R5-F1
#
_cell.length_a   1.000
_cell.length_b   1.000
_cell.length_c   1.000
_cell.angle_alpha   90.00
_cell.angle_beta   90.00
_cell.angle_gamma   90.00
#
_symmetry.space_group_name_H-M   'P 1'
#
loop_
_entity.id
_entity.type
_entity.pdbx_description
1 polymer ?
#
loop_
_entity_poly.entity_id
_entity_poly.type
_entity_poly.pdbx_seq_one_letter_code
_entity_poly.pdbx_strand_id
1 'polypeptide(L)'
;MAELFTGLATGTTYAMVGLGIALIFQVTGVINFAQGDFVMVSGLVFATLRANGIVTPVAVLIAVGVTTVIGALTHLLVIAPARRAGHDRLMILTIGVSIVLQGAALLIFGADSRFAPEFTPGEPLRLAGVAVPRQYFWCAGVTIVVVALLWFFLTRTATGTAMRASAMDPGAAQLTGISPNRMGLLVFSLAAALAAAAGSVLAPLQPPDATIDVRPDSEQCGEPLRAATLSPRGPGDPGRPMASDELGAGNSEQQR
;
A
#
# COMPACT_ATOMS: atom_id res chain seq x y z
N MET A 1 -21.77 10.46 -7.32
CA MET A 1 -21.43 11.28 -6.12
C MET A 1 -20.71 10.45 -5.06
N ALA A 2 -21.13 9.21 -4.78
CA ALA A 2 -20.44 8.32 -3.83
C ALA A 2 -18.96 8.08 -4.16
N GLU A 3 -18.65 7.78 -5.42
CA GLU A 3 -17.28 7.55 -5.90
C GLU A 3 -16.33 8.74 -5.65
N LEU A 4 -16.86 9.96 -5.61
CA LEU A 4 -16.08 11.17 -5.34
C LEU A 4 -15.60 11.21 -3.89
N PHE A 5 -16.42 10.78 -2.94
CA PHE A 5 -16.04 10.71 -1.52
C PHE A 5 -15.03 9.61 -1.27
N THR A 6 -15.24 8.43 -1.86
CA THR A 6 -14.29 7.32 -1.79
C THR A 6 -12.94 7.73 -2.38
N GLY A 7 -12.94 8.29 -3.60
CA GLY A 7 -11.71 8.76 -4.25
C GLY A 7 -10.98 9.84 -3.44
N LEU A 8 -11.71 10.77 -2.83
CA LEU A 8 -11.11 11.82 -2.00
C LEU A 8 -10.51 11.24 -0.72
N ALA A 9 -11.20 10.31 -0.05
CA ALA A 9 -10.70 9.68 1.16
C ALA A 9 -9.46 8.81 0.90
N THR A 10 -9.47 7.97 -0.14
CA THR A 10 -8.29 7.17 -0.50
C THR A 10 -7.14 8.08 -0.99
N GLY A 11 -7.47 9.15 -1.72
CA GLY A 11 -6.51 10.16 -2.18
C GLY A 11 -5.78 10.87 -1.02
N THR A 12 -6.47 11.18 0.09
CA THR A 12 -5.81 11.76 1.27
C THR A 12 -4.74 10.82 1.86
N THR A 13 -5.03 9.52 1.90
CA THR A 13 -4.08 8.53 2.40
C THR A 13 -2.87 8.40 1.46
N TYR A 14 -3.10 8.37 0.14
CA TYR A 14 -2.01 8.39 -0.84
C TYR A 14 -1.18 9.68 -0.78
N ALA A 15 -1.80 10.81 -0.46
CA ALA A 15 -1.07 12.07 -0.28
C ALA A 15 -0.06 11.97 0.89
N MET A 16 -0.39 11.29 1.98
CA MET A 16 0.58 11.03 3.07
C MET A 16 1.76 10.17 2.60
N VAL A 17 1.48 9.11 1.84
CA VAL A 17 2.53 8.22 1.31
C VAL A 17 3.45 9.00 0.36
N GLY A 18 2.86 9.75 -0.58
CA GLY A 18 3.59 10.61 -1.51
C GLY A 18 4.43 11.68 -0.81
N LEU A 19 3.92 12.26 0.27
CA LEU A 19 4.66 13.22 1.09
C LEU A 19 5.91 12.58 1.73
N GLY A 20 5.82 11.32 2.16
CA GLY A 20 6.99 10.58 2.63
C GLY A 20 8.04 10.33 1.54
N ILE A 21 7.61 9.94 0.33
CA ILE A 21 8.52 9.78 -0.83
C ILE A 21 9.20 11.12 -1.14
N ALA A 22 8.43 12.20 -1.22
CA ALA A 22 8.92 13.53 -1.54
C ALA A 22 9.93 14.02 -0.48
N LEU A 23 9.69 13.78 0.81
CA LEU A 23 10.62 14.16 1.87
C LEU A 23 11.95 13.42 1.76
N ILE A 24 11.93 12.10 1.59
CA ILE A 24 13.18 11.32 1.42
C ILE A 24 13.94 11.83 0.20
N PHE A 25 13.25 11.99 -0.93
CA PHE A 25 13.90 12.43 -2.16
C PHE A 25 14.49 13.83 -2.03
N GLN A 26 13.76 14.76 -1.41
CA GLN A 26 14.22 16.14 -1.27
C GLN A 26 15.47 16.25 -0.37
N VAL A 27 15.60 15.41 0.66
CA VAL A 27 16.74 15.45 1.59
C VAL A 27 17.91 14.60 1.14
N THR A 28 17.66 13.46 0.49
CA THR A 28 18.69 12.47 0.16
C THR A 28 19.02 12.35 -1.33
N GLY A 29 18.16 12.87 -2.20
CA GLY A 29 18.27 12.71 -3.66
C GLY A 29 17.90 11.30 -4.17
N VAL A 30 17.45 10.40 -3.28
CA VAL A 30 17.16 9.00 -3.60
C VAL A 30 15.66 8.75 -3.58
N ILE A 31 15.16 8.08 -4.61
CA ILE A 31 13.79 7.57 -4.65
C ILE A 31 13.76 6.27 -3.84
N ASN A 32 12.96 6.24 -2.77
CA ASN A 32 12.80 5.06 -1.94
C ASN A 32 11.63 4.20 -2.44
N PHE A 33 11.93 3.10 -3.14
CA PHE A 33 10.91 2.15 -3.58
C PHE A 33 10.28 1.35 -2.43
N ALA A 34 10.96 1.25 -1.28
CA ALA A 34 10.45 0.53 -0.11
C ALA A 34 9.37 1.29 0.68
N GLN A 35 8.98 2.49 0.23
CA GLN A 35 7.98 3.30 0.94
C GLN A 35 6.61 2.60 1.01
N GLY A 36 6.23 1.89 -0.05
CA GLY A 36 5.00 1.07 -0.05
C GLY A 36 5.07 -0.08 0.95
N ASP A 37 6.24 -0.70 1.12
CA ASP A 37 6.42 -1.79 2.07
C ASP A 37 6.31 -1.31 3.52
N PHE A 38 6.67 -0.06 3.82
CA PHE A 38 6.40 0.52 5.14
C PHE A 38 4.90 0.64 5.42
N VAL A 39 4.07 0.97 4.41
CA VAL A 39 2.61 0.97 4.52
C VAL A 39 2.11 -0.45 4.81
N MET A 40 2.60 -1.43 4.05
CA MET A 40 2.26 -2.85 4.21
C MET A 40 2.60 -3.35 5.62
N VAL A 41 3.86 -3.18 6.06
CA VAL A 41 4.32 -3.63 7.39
C VAL A 41 3.48 -3.01 8.50
N SER A 42 3.19 -1.71 8.42
CA SER A 42 2.33 -1.06 9.41
C SER A 42 0.91 -1.61 9.41
N GLY A 43 0.35 -1.88 8.23
CA GLY A 43 -0.99 -2.47 8.10
C GLY A 43 -1.04 -3.87 8.75
N LEU A 44 -0.04 -4.71 8.48
CA LEU A 44 0.07 -6.06 9.06
C LEU A 44 0.23 -6.03 10.58
N VAL A 45 1.13 -5.17 11.08
CA VAL A 45 1.31 -4.98 12.52
C VAL A 45 0.01 -4.50 13.16
N PHE A 46 -0.63 -3.49 12.59
CA PHE A 46 -1.91 -2.99 13.09
C PHE A 46 -3.00 -4.07 13.10
N ALA A 47 -3.20 -4.77 11.99
CA ALA A 47 -4.19 -5.84 11.87
C ALA A 47 -3.97 -6.96 12.89
N THR A 48 -2.70 -7.36 13.08
CA THR A 48 -2.31 -8.39 14.07
C THR A 48 -2.61 -7.94 15.49
N LEU A 49 -2.26 -6.71 15.86
CA LEU A 49 -2.53 -6.18 17.20
C LEU A 49 -4.03 -6.10 17.47
N ARG A 50 -4.83 -5.68 16.47
CA ARG A 50 -6.28 -5.62 16.59
C ARG A 50 -6.92 -7.00 16.69
N ALA A 51 -6.41 -8.00 15.97
CA ALA A 51 -6.85 -9.39 16.09
C ALA A 51 -6.58 -9.97 17.50
N ASN A 52 -5.53 -9.51 18.16
CA ASN A 52 -5.20 -9.87 19.55
C ASN A 52 -5.95 -9.03 20.61
N GLY A 53 -6.95 -8.23 20.20
CA GLY A 53 -7.81 -7.47 21.11
C GLY A 53 -7.20 -6.15 21.62
N ILE A 54 -6.07 -5.69 21.08
CA ILE A 54 -5.47 -4.41 21.48
C ILE A 54 -6.35 -3.25 21.01
N VAL A 55 -6.53 -2.25 21.87
CA VAL A 55 -7.31 -1.05 21.57
C VAL A 55 -6.69 -0.24 20.44
N THR A 56 -7.53 0.34 19.58
CA THR A 56 -7.12 1.00 18.33
C THR A 56 -6.00 2.03 18.52
N PRO A 57 -6.05 2.96 19.49
CA PRO A 57 -5.00 3.98 19.62
C PRO A 57 -3.62 3.37 19.94
N VAL A 58 -3.60 2.35 20.80
CA VAL A 58 -2.36 1.65 21.18
C VAL A 58 -1.82 0.85 20.00
N ALA A 59 -2.70 0.17 19.25
CA ALA A 59 -2.31 -0.55 18.05
C ALA A 59 -1.68 0.37 16.99
N VAL A 60 -2.26 1.55 16.75
CA VAL A 60 -1.70 2.57 15.83
C VAL A 60 -0.33 3.05 16.33
N LEU A 61 -0.18 3.38 17.61
CA LEU A 61 1.09 3.86 18.15
C LEU A 61 2.21 2.81 18.04
N ILE A 62 1.90 1.53 18.29
CA ILE A 62 2.86 0.44 18.13
C ILE A 62 3.20 0.25 16.64
N ALA A 63 2.21 0.24 15.75
CA ALA A 63 2.44 0.09 14.31
C ALA A 63 3.32 1.21 13.74
N VAL A 64 3.06 2.46 14.15
CA VAL A 64 3.91 3.62 13.83
C VAL A 64 5.31 3.44 14.39
N GLY A 65 5.45 3.11 15.67
CA GLY A 65 6.75 2.94 16.32
C GLY A 65 7.62 1.86 15.65
N VAL A 66 7.06 0.67 15.41
CA VAL A 66 7.75 -0.45 14.75
C VAL A 66 8.20 -0.04 13.35
N THR A 67 7.31 0.54 12.56
CA THR A 67 7.61 0.93 11.17
C THR A 67 8.62 2.07 11.12
N THR A 68 8.56 3.04 12.03
CA THR A 68 9.56 4.11 12.17
C THR A 68 10.94 3.54 12.49
N VAL A 69 11.03 2.55 13.39
CA VAL A 69 12.29 1.86 13.69
C VAL A 69 12.82 1.14 12.44
N ILE A 70 11.95 0.46 11.70
CA ILE A 70 12.33 -0.19 10.43
C ILE A 70 12.87 0.85 9.43
N GLY A 71 12.21 1.99 9.25
CA GLY A 71 12.70 3.07 8.39
C GLY A 71 14.06 3.61 8.83
N ALA A 72 14.24 3.81 10.13
CA ALA A 72 15.52 4.23 10.71
C ALA A 72 16.63 3.20 10.46
N LEU A 73 16.34 1.91 10.64
CA LEU A 73 17.27 0.81 10.38
C LEU A 73 17.61 0.71 8.89
N THR A 74 16.63 0.87 8.00
CA THR A 74 16.87 0.95 6.55
C THR A 74 17.87 2.06 6.24
N HIS A 75 17.71 3.25 6.82
CA HIS A 75 18.71 4.28 6.62
C HIS A 75 20.08 3.90 7.20
N LEU A 76 20.15 3.42 8.44
CA LEU A 76 21.42 3.15 9.13
C LEU A 76 22.22 1.99 8.52
N LEU A 77 21.54 0.91 8.16
CA LEU A 77 22.16 -0.35 7.73
C LEU A 77 22.39 -0.39 6.23
N VAL A 78 21.57 0.33 5.47
CA VAL A 78 21.51 0.17 4.02
C VAL A 78 21.95 1.46 3.32
N ILE A 79 21.29 2.57 3.60
CA ILE A 79 21.53 3.83 2.86
C ILE A 79 22.79 4.56 3.34
N ALA A 80 23.00 4.67 4.65
CA ALA A 80 24.11 5.40 5.24
C ALA A 80 25.49 4.83 4.86
N PRO A 81 25.70 3.49 4.89
CA PRO A 81 26.97 2.90 4.45
C PRO A 81 27.18 3.04 2.93
N ALA A 82 26.10 2.98 2.16
CA ALA A 82 26.14 3.07 0.70
C ALA A 82 26.10 4.52 0.16
N ARG A 83 26.09 5.55 1.02
CA ARG A 83 25.89 6.96 0.59
C ARG A 83 26.95 7.50 -0.37
N ARG A 84 28.14 6.89 -0.43
CA ARG A 84 29.19 7.25 -1.41
C ARG A 84 28.97 6.60 -2.78
N ALA A 85 28.02 5.68 -2.89
CA ALA A 85 27.62 5.08 -4.15
C ALA A 85 26.82 6.08 -5.00
N GLY A 86 26.73 5.81 -6.31
CA GLY A 86 25.87 6.59 -7.20
C GLY A 86 24.38 6.45 -6.81
N HIS A 87 23.59 7.45 -7.20
CA HIS A 87 22.14 7.49 -6.95
C HIS A 87 21.42 6.26 -7.52
N ASP A 88 21.89 5.75 -8.65
CA ASP A 88 21.45 4.52 -9.31
C ASP A 88 21.57 3.29 -8.38
N ARG A 89 22.72 3.14 -7.71
CA ARG A 89 22.96 2.02 -6.79
C ARG A 89 22.09 2.13 -5.54
N LEU A 90 21.86 3.34 -5.03
CA LEU A 90 20.99 3.55 -3.88
C LEU A 90 19.52 3.18 -4.20
N MET A 91 19.05 3.49 -5.41
CA MET A 91 17.72 3.05 -5.85
C MET A 91 17.60 1.52 -5.90
N ILE A 92 18.56 0.83 -6.53
CA ILE A 92 18.59 -0.65 -6.57
C ILE A 92 18.58 -1.23 -5.16
N LEU A 93 19.31 -0.59 -4.24
CA LEU A 93 19.39 -1.04 -2.87
C LEU A 93 18.04 -0.91 -2.13
N THR A 94 17.24 0.13 -2.42
CA THR A 94 15.88 0.25 -1.87
C THR A 94 14.93 -0.82 -2.42
N ILE A 95 15.13 -1.28 -3.66
CA ILE A 95 14.41 -2.44 -4.20
C ILE A 95 14.82 -3.71 -3.43
N GLY A 96 16.11 -3.87 -3.13
CA GLY A 96 16.58 -4.96 -2.28
C GLY A 96 15.93 -4.96 -0.89
N VAL A 97 15.78 -3.78 -0.29
CA VAL A 97 15.05 -3.61 0.98
C VAL A 97 13.58 -4.01 0.84
N SER A 98 12.93 -3.61 -0.25
CA SER A 98 11.54 -3.97 -0.54
C SER A 98 11.34 -5.49 -0.55
N ILE A 99 12.20 -6.22 -1.28
CA ILE A 99 12.17 -7.69 -1.35
C ILE A 99 12.37 -8.32 0.04
N VAL A 100 13.33 -7.81 0.82
CA VAL A 100 13.59 -8.31 2.18
C VAL A 100 12.39 -8.06 3.10
N LEU A 101 11.76 -6.89 3.01
CA LEU A 101 10.60 -6.55 3.83
C LEU A 101 9.38 -7.40 3.48
N GLN A 102 9.12 -7.63 2.18
CA GLN A 102 8.06 -8.53 1.73
C GLN A 102 8.29 -9.97 2.17
N GLY A 103 9.52 -10.48 2.00
CA GLY A 103 9.89 -11.82 2.46
C GLY A 103 9.77 -11.97 3.98
N ALA A 104 10.23 -10.99 4.74
CA ALA A 104 10.09 -10.98 6.20
C ALA A 104 8.62 -10.90 6.63
N ALA A 105 7.82 -10.09 5.97
CA ALA A 105 6.39 -9.98 6.24
C ALA A 105 5.68 -11.32 5.97
N LEU A 106 5.99 -11.99 4.87
CA LEU A 106 5.45 -13.30 4.54
C LEU A 106 5.82 -14.38 5.57
N LEU A 107 7.06 -14.37 6.08
CA LEU A 107 7.51 -15.31 7.10
C LEU A 107 6.89 -15.07 8.49
N ILE A 108 6.65 -13.81 8.85
CA ILE A 108 6.14 -13.44 10.19
C ILE A 108 4.61 -13.51 10.24
N PHE A 109 3.93 -12.99 9.21
CA PHE A 109 2.47 -12.83 9.20
C PHE A 109 1.76 -13.88 8.35
N GLY A 110 2.48 -14.59 7.48
CA GLY A 110 1.91 -15.54 6.53
C GLY A 110 1.36 -14.87 5.26
N ALA A 111 0.84 -15.68 4.33
CA ALA A 111 0.26 -15.23 3.07
C ALA A 111 -1.21 -14.75 3.21
N ASP A 112 -1.84 -15.07 4.35
CA ASP A 112 -3.25 -14.78 4.58
C ASP A 112 -3.45 -13.33 5.03
N SER A 113 -3.81 -12.47 4.08
CA SER A 113 -4.17 -11.10 4.36
C SER A 113 -5.57 -11.01 4.96
N ARG A 114 -5.67 -10.34 6.12
CA ARG A 114 -6.92 -10.17 6.85
C ARG A 114 -7.21 -8.70 7.06
N PHE A 115 -8.47 -8.32 6.86
CA PHE A 115 -8.94 -6.98 7.20
C PHE A 115 -8.80 -6.73 8.70
N ALA A 116 -8.28 -5.55 9.05
CA ALA A 116 -8.34 -5.09 10.42
C ALA A 116 -9.78 -4.67 10.77
N PRO A 117 -10.24 -4.89 12.00
CA PRO A 117 -11.52 -4.35 12.46
C PRO A 117 -11.57 -2.83 12.29
N GLU A 118 -12.71 -2.30 11.86
CA GLU A 118 -12.94 -0.87 11.73
C GLU A 118 -12.67 -0.14 13.06
N PHE A 119 -12.23 1.12 12.96
CA PHE A 119 -11.91 1.93 14.14
C PHE A 119 -13.15 2.23 14.97
N THR A 120 -14.29 2.40 14.30
CA THR A 120 -15.58 2.66 14.91
C THR A 120 -16.64 1.84 14.17
N PRO A 121 -17.05 0.68 14.72
CA PRO A 121 -18.12 -0.12 14.15
C PRO A 121 -19.43 0.68 14.14
N GLY A 122 -20.21 0.57 13.07
CA GLY A 122 -21.56 1.12 13.04
C GLY A 122 -22.06 1.35 11.62
N GLU A 123 -23.35 1.72 11.53
CA GLU A 123 -23.95 2.02 10.24
C GLU A 123 -23.23 3.16 9.52
N PRO A 124 -23.04 3.04 8.19
CA PRO A 124 -22.52 4.11 7.35
C PRO A 124 -23.31 5.40 7.55
N LEU A 125 -22.62 6.54 7.59
CA LEU A 125 -23.26 7.84 7.67
C LEU A 125 -23.90 8.17 6.32
N ARG A 126 -25.21 8.44 6.33
CA ARG A 126 -25.92 8.88 5.13
C ARG A 126 -25.76 10.39 4.96
N LEU A 127 -24.91 10.81 4.05
CA LEU A 127 -24.75 12.20 3.64
C LEU A 127 -25.35 12.42 2.26
N ALA A 128 -26.31 13.35 2.15
CA ALA A 128 -26.96 13.69 0.88
C ALA A 128 -27.50 12.46 0.10
N GLY A 129 -28.01 11.44 0.81
CA GLY A 129 -28.54 10.20 0.22
C GLY A 129 -27.48 9.13 -0.10
N VAL A 130 -26.20 9.37 0.20
CA VAL A 130 -25.09 8.43 -0.03
C VAL A 130 -24.59 7.87 1.29
N ALA A 131 -24.45 6.54 1.37
CA ALA A 131 -23.85 5.85 2.52
C ALA A 131 -22.32 5.93 2.45
N VAL A 132 -21.70 6.65 3.39
CA VAL A 132 -20.24 6.76 3.50
C VAL A 132 -19.76 6.02 4.75
N PRO A 133 -18.90 4.98 4.62
CA PRO A 133 -18.27 4.33 5.75
C PRO A 133 -17.55 5.30 6.67
N ARG A 134 -17.67 5.08 7.98
CA ARG A 134 -17.06 5.94 9.03
C ARG A 134 -15.53 5.99 8.92
N GLN A 135 -14.93 4.92 8.42
CA GLN A 135 -13.49 4.78 8.23
C GLN A 135 -12.91 5.85 7.29
N TYR A 136 -13.65 6.32 6.29
CA TYR A 136 -13.18 7.39 5.39
C TYR A 136 -13.00 8.73 6.10
N PHE A 137 -13.80 9.02 7.14
CA PHE A 137 -13.61 10.20 7.98
C PHE A 137 -12.34 10.10 8.82
N TRP A 138 -12.00 8.88 9.28
CA TRP A 138 -10.73 8.62 9.95
C TRP A 138 -9.54 8.80 9.01
N CYS A 139 -9.61 8.35 7.75
CA CYS A 139 -8.59 8.61 6.72
C CYS A 139 -8.33 10.11 6.57
N ALA A 140 -9.38 10.90 6.34
CA ALA A 140 -9.26 12.34 6.17
C ALA A 140 -8.76 13.03 7.44
N GLY A 141 -9.32 12.69 8.60
CA GLY A 141 -8.95 13.29 9.89
C GLY A 141 -7.51 13.02 10.28
N VAL A 142 -7.07 11.75 10.19
CA VAL A 142 -5.67 11.39 10.49
C VAL A 142 -4.72 12.05 9.50
N THR A 143 -5.06 12.08 8.21
CA THR A 143 -4.25 12.79 7.21
C THR A 143 -4.07 14.26 7.55
N ILE A 144 -5.15 14.97 7.86
CA ILE A 144 -5.09 16.40 8.21
C ILE A 144 -4.21 16.61 9.43
N VAL A 145 -4.39 15.80 10.48
CA VAL A 145 -3.59 15.91 11.71
C VAL A 145 -2.12 15.63 11.42
N VAL A 146 -1.80 14.56 10.71
CA VAL A 146 -0.41 14.17 10.40
C VAL A 146 0.27 15.22 9.51
N VAL A 147 -0.41 15.73 8.49
CA VAL A 147 0.12 16.79 7.63
C VAL A 147 0.34 18.07 8.42
N ALA A 148 -0.59 18.46 9.31
CA ALA A 148 -0.43 19.64 10.16
C ALA A 148 0.75 19.48 11.14
N LEU A 149 0.91 18.31 11.77
CA LEU A 149 2.02 18.00 12.65
C LEU A 149 3.36 18.02 11.91
N LEU A 150 3.40 17.44 10.72
CA LEU A 150 4.59 17.44 9.87
C LEU A 150 4.95 18.86 9.43
N TRP A 151 3.98 19.65 8.97
CA TRP A 151 4.18 21.05 8.61
C TRP A 151 4.72 21.85 9.80
N PHE A 152 4.12 21.68 10.98
CA PHE A 152 4.59 22.30 12.21
C PHE A 152 6.02 21.87 12.54
N PHE A 153 6.33 20.58 12.46
CA PHE A 153 7.69 20.06 12.68
C PHE A 153 8.70 20.69 11.72
N LEU A 154 8.41 20.72 10.43
CA LEU A 154 9.31 21.24 9.40
C LEU A 154 9.49 22.76 9.45
N THR A 155 8.52 23.51 9.97
CA THR A 155 8.54 24.99 9.98
C THR A 155 8.87 25.61 11.33
N ARG A 156 8.54 24.94 12.43
CA ARG A 156 8.67 25.49 13.79
C ARG A 156 9.80 24.87 14.60
N THR A 157 10.42 23.76 14.16
CA THR A 157 11.50 23.12 14.91
C THR A 157 12.87 23.38 14.28
N ALA A 158 13.91 23.50 15.10
CA ALA A 158 15.29 23.67 14.64
C ALA A 158 15.74 22.48 13.76
N THR A 159 15.33 21.26 14.12
CA THR A 159 15.60 20.04 13.36
C THR A 159 14.91 20.06 11.99
N GLY A 160 13.65 20.52 11.93
CA GLY A 160 12.92 20.70 10.67
C GLY A 160 13.55 21.75 9.77
N THR A 161 13.99 22.88 10.34
CA THR A 161 14.73 23.91 9.60
C THR A 161 16.05 23.38 9.06
N ALA A 162 16.81 22.60 9.86
CA ALA A 162 18.04 21.96 9.41
C ALA A 162 17.78 20.96 8.26
N MET A 163 16.72 20.16 8.37
CA MET A 163 16.31 19.23 7.32
C MET A 163 15.97 19.96 6.01
N ARG A 164 15.23 21.06 6.10
CA ARG A 164 14.91 21.92 4.94
C ARG A 164 16.14 22.59 4.35
N ALA A 165 17.08 23.04 5.18
CA ALA A 165 18.36 23.59 4.72
C ALA A 165 19.17 22.54 3.93
N SER A 166 19.27 21.31 4.45
CA SER A 166 19.89 20.19 3.73
C SER A 166 19.18 19.83 2.44
N ALA A 167 17.87 20.04 2.35
CA ALA A 167 17.07 19.79 1.17
C ALA A 167 17.23 20.84 0.05
N MET A 168 17.61 22.07 0.41
CA MET A 168 17.85 23.17 -0.54
C MET A 168 19.28 23.13 -1.09
N ASP A 169 20.26 23.01 -0.20
CA ASP A 169 21.66 22.88 -0.57
C ASP A 169 22.39 21.98 0.46
N PRO A 170 22.54 20.68 0.15
CA PRO A 170 23.26 19.75 1.02
C PRO A 170 24.71 20.17 1.29
N GLY A 171 25.36 20.87 0.36
CA GLY A 171 26.73 21.33 0.48
C GLY A 171 26.86 22.49 1.46
N ALA A 172 26.05 23.54 1.29
CA ALA A 172 26.01 24.69 2.19
C ALA A 172 25.57 24.29 3.61
N ALA A 173 24.60 23.37 3.74
CA ALA A 173 24.16 22.86 5.03
C ALA A 173 25.29 22.15 5.80
N GLN A 174 26.19 21.44 5.10
CA GLN A 174 27.34 20.80 5.74
C GLN A 174 28.35 21.80 6.28
N LEU A 175 28.54 22.93 5.60
CA LEU A 175 29.44 24.01 6.05
C LEU A 175 28.94 24.70 7.32
N THR A 176 27.63 24.67 7.59
CA THR A 176 27.03 25.18 8.83
C THR A 176 26.95 24.12 9.94
N GLY A 177 27.54 22.94 9.74
CA GLY A 177 27.60 21.87 10.73
C GLY A 177 26.41 20.91 10.74
N ILE A 178 25.51 20.98 9.76
CA ILE A 178 24.40 20.03 9.64
C ILE A 178 24.92 18.71 9.08
N SER A 179 24.88 17.65 9.88
CA SER A 179 25.35 16.34 9.45
C SER A 179 24.34 15.66 8.51
N PRO A 180 24.72 15.28 7.28
CA PRO A 180 23.83 14.60 6.33
C PRO A 180 23.30 13.27 6.87
N ASN A 181 24.11 12.57 7.66
CA ASN A 181 23.75 11.27 8.22
C ASN A 181 22.57 11.37 9.21
N ARG A 182 22.54 12.42 10.05
CA ARG A 182 21.41 12.64 10.96
C ARG A 182 20.16 13.06 10.20
N MET A 183 20.30 13.92 9.19
CA MET A 183 19.16 14.36 8.38
C MET A 183 18.56 13.20 7.58
N GLY A 184 19.40 12.33 7.02
CA GLY A 184 18.98 11.09 6.37
C GLY A 184 18.25 10.14 7.34
N LEU A 185 18.77 9.96 8.55
CA LEU A 185 18.11 9.14 9.57
C LEU A 185 16.72 9.68 9.92
N LEU A 186 16.64 10.99 10.17
CA LEU A 186 15.40 11.65 10.56
C LEU A 186 14.36 11.61 9.43
N VAL A 187 14.76 11.85 8.19
CA VAL A 187 13.82 11.86 7.06
C VAL A 187 13.29 10.47 6.76
N PHE A 188 14.12 9.43 6.84
CA PHE A 188 13.66 8.05 6.68
C PHE A 188 12.75 7.61 7.82
N SER A 189 13.06 7.99 9.05
CA SER A 189 12.20 7.72 10.22
C SER A 189 10.84 8.40 10.07
N LEU A 190 10.83 9.67 9.66
CA LEU A 190 9.63 10.47 9.48
C LEU A 190 8.77 9.94 8.32
N ALA A 191 9.39 9.63 7.18
CA ALA A 191 8.69 9.07 6.03
C ALA A 191 8.09 7.69 6.34
N ALA A 192 8.79 6.85 7.11
CA ALA A 192 8.24 5.58 7.58
C ALA A 192 7.09 5.80 8.58
N ALA A 193 7.16 6.82 9.45
CA ALA A 193 6.05 7.18 10.34
C ALA A 193 4.80 7.63 9.56
N LEU A 194 4.98 8.42 8.49
CA LEU A 194 3.89 8.83 7.59
C LEU A 194 3.26 7.62 6.89
N ALA A 195 4.09 6.73 6.33
CA ALA A 195 3.64 5.49 5.72
C ALA A 195 2.89 4.61 6.72
N ALA A 196 3.33 4.57 7.98
CA ALA A 196 2.69 3.79 9.01
C ALA A 196 1.34 4.33 9.45
N ALA A 197 1.23 5.66 9.59
CA ALA A 197 -0.05 6.29 9.84
C ALA A 197 -1.04 6.05 8.69
N ALA A 198 -0.56 6.08 7.43
CA ALA A 198 -1.38 5.75 6.26
C ALA A 198 -1.82 4.27 6.30
N GLY A 199 -0.88 3.34 6.48
CA GLY A 199 -1.16 1.90 6.46
C GLY A 199 -2.10 1.46 7.59
N SER A 200 -1.93 2.00 8.80
CA SER A 200 -2.79 1.69 9.94
C SER A 200 -4.25 2.10 9.72
N VAL A 201 -4.46 3.23 9.04
CA VAL A 201 -5.82 3.74 8.74
C VAL A 201 -6.41 3.09 7.50
N LEU A 202 -5.57 2.61 6.57
CA LEU A 202 -6.00 1.92 5.37
C LEU A 202 -6.34 0.43 5.62
N ALA A 203 -5.71 -0.20 6.62
CA ALA A 203 -5.87 -1.63 6.91
C ALA A 203 -7.32 -2.14 7.11
N PRO A 204 -8.28 -1.35 7.62
CA PRO A 204 -9.69 -1.76 7.63
C PRO A 204 -10.41 -1.65 6.28
N LEU A 205 -9.90 -0.84 5.36
CA LEU A 205 -10.47 -0.63 4.02
C LEU A 205 -9.87 -1.56 2.97
N GLN A 206 -8.57 -1.84 3.09
CA GLN A 206 -7.81 -2.68 2.17
C GLN A 206 -6.96 -3.64 2.99
N PRO A 207 -7.01 -4.94 2.69
CA PRO A 207 -6.26 -5.92 3.46
C PRO A 207 -4.78 -5.79 3.05
N PRO A 208 -3.85 -5.67 4.01
CA PRO A 208 -2.44 -5.48 3.69
C PRO A 208 -1.83 -6.79 3.18
N ASP A 209 -1.70 -6.93 1.87
CA ASP A 209 -1.09 -8.11 1.23
C ASP A 209 0.44 -8.02 1.21
N ALA A 210 1.10 -9.06 1.75
CA ALA A 210 2.56 -9.27 1.60
C ALA A 210 2.90 -10.25 0.47
N THR A 211 1.89 -10.85 -0.15
CA THR A 211 2.05 -11.85 -1.19
C THR A 211 2.33 -11.17 -2.53
N ILE A 212 3.43 -11.56 -3.18
CA ILE A 212 3.56 -11.42 -4.63
C ILE A 212 2.52 -12.36 -5.21
N ASP A 213 1.52 -11.85 -5.93
CA ASP A 213 0.39 -12.62 -6.47
C ASP A 213 0.87 -13.81 -7.32
N VAL A 214 1.10 -14.93 -6.64
CA VAL A 214 1.34 -16.26 -7.18
C VAL A 214 0.15 -17.08 -6.72
N ARG A 215 -1.05 -16.67 -7.11
CA ARG A 215 -2.15 -17.62 -7.11
C ARG A 215 -1.86 -18.66 -8.18
N PRO A 216 -1.87 -19.96 -7.85
CA PRO A 216 -1.78 -20.98 -8.88
C PRO A 216 -3.00 -20.83 -9.79
N ASP A 217 -2.76 -20.68 -11.11
CA ASP A 217 -3.75 -20.48 -12.18
C ASP A 217 -4.91 -21.50 -12.17
N SER A 218 -4.81 -22.58 -11.39
CA SER A 218 -5.82 -23.63 -11.26
C SER A 218 -7.14 -23.14 -10.65
N GLU A 219 -7.16 -22.07 -9.84
CA GLU A 219 -8.43 -21.53 -9.32
C GLU A 219 -9.13 -20.58 -10.29
N GLN A 220 -8.39 -19.96 -11.21
CA GLN A 220 -8.92 -18.97 -12.14
C GLN A 220 -9.57 -19.59 -13.38
N CYS A 221 -9.17 -20.81 -13.76
CA CYS A 221 -9.73 -21.54 -14.91
C CYS A 221 -11.07 -22.27 -14.61
N GLY A 222 -11.47 -22.37 -13.33
CA GLY A 222 -12.64 -23.16 -12.91
C GLY A 222 -14.00 -22.46 -12.98
N GLU A 223 -14.05 -21.13 -12.90
CA GLU A 223 -15.32 -20.38 -12.88
C GLU A 223 -16.06 -20.30 -14.23
N PRO A 224 -15.42 -20.00 -15.38
CA PRO A 224 -16.17 -19.85 -16.63
C PRO A 224 -16.71 -21.20 -17.16
N LEU A 225 -16.04 -22.32 -16.85
CA LEU A 225 -16.48 -23.65 -17.29
C LEU A 225 -17.68 -24.17 -16.48
N ARG A 226 -17.73 -23.90 -15.17
CA ARG A 226 -18.86 -24.26 -14.30
C ARG A 226 -20.15 -23.51 -14.66
N ALA A 227 -20.04 -22.25 -15.08
CA ALA A 227 -21.19 -21.48 -15.58
C ALA A 227 -21.78 -22.07 -16.88
N ALA A 228 -20.96 -22.66 -17.74
CA ALA A 228 -21.41 -23.31 -18.96
C ALA A 228 -22.03 -24.71 -18.72
N THR A 229 -21.75 -25.36 -17.58
CA THR A 229 -22.26 -26.72 -17.28
C THR A 229 -23.59 -26.75 -16.54
N LEU A 230 -24.06 -25.62 -15.98
CA LEU A 230 -25.27 -25.55 -15.15
C LEU A 230 -26.49 -24.92 -15.85
N SER A 231 -26.53 -24.90 -17.19
CA SER A 231 -27.79 -24.70 -17.90
C SER A 231 -28.62 -25.99 -17.82
N PRO A 232 -29.79 -25.99 -17.15
CA PRO A 232 -30.56 -27.21 -16.97
C PRO A 232 -31.22 -27.60 -18.29
N ARG A 233 -30.79 -28.71 -18.90
CA ARG A 233 -31.60 -29.42 -19.89
C ARG A 233 -32.89 -29.85 -19.20
N GLY A 234 -34.01 -29.28 -19.64
CA GLY A 234 -35.35 -29.64 -19.18
C GLY A 234 -35.68 -31.11 -19.49
N PRO A 235 -36.61 -31.73 -18.75
CA PRO A 235 -36.91 -33.15 -18.88
C PRO A 235 -37.87 -33.38 -20.06
N GLY A 236 -37.40 -34.08 -21.08
CA GLY A 236 -38.26 -34.62 -22.13
C GLY A 236 -37.56 -34.73 -23.48
N ASP A 237 -36.97 -35.88 -23.78
CA ASP A 237 -36.98 -36.42 -25.15
C ASP A 237 -36.61 -37.93 -25.16
N PRO A 238 -37.60 -38.85 -25.23
CA PRO A 238 -37.36 -40.26 -25.51
C PRO A 238 -37.46 -40.49 -27.02
N GLY A 239 -36.36 -40.36 -27.75
CA GLY A 239 -36.41 -40.61 -29.19
C GLY A 239 -35.15 -40.26 -29.96
N ARG A 240 -34.10 -41.08 -29.86
CA ARG A 240 -33.12 -41.15 -30.96
C ARG A 240 -33.66 -42.07 -32.05
N PRO A 241 -33.53 -41.66 -33.32
CA PRO A 241 -33.02 -42.58 -34.32
C PRO A 241 -31.67 -42.10 -34.86
N MET A 242 -30.76 -43.06 -34.96
CA MET A 242 -29.57 -42.97 -35.81
C MET A 242 -30.05 -42.94 -37.27
N ALA A 243 -29.65 -41.94 -38.05
CA ALA A 243 -29.79 -41.97 -39.49
C ALA A 243 -28.56 -41.30 -40.14
N SER A 244 -27.78 -42.17 -40.75
CA SER A 244 -26.82 -41.95 -41.83
C SER A 244 -27.41 -41.21 -43.04
N ASP A 245 -26.51 -40.65 -43.84
CA ASP A 245 -26.69 -40.18 -45.22
C ASP A 245 -27.64 -39.00 -45.44
N GLU A 246 -27.07 -37.84 -45.74
CA GLU A 246 -27.33 -37.19 -47.04
C GLU A 246 -26.05 -36.49 -47.54
N LEU A 247 -25.41 -37.15 -48.50
CA LEU A 247 -24.54 -36.54 -49.49
C LEU A 247 -25.37 -35.61 -50.40
N GLY A 248 -24.87 -34.39 -50.60
CA GLY A 248 -24.81 -33.77 -51.92
C GLY A 248 -26.05 -33.03 -52.44
N ALA A 249 -25.98 -31.70 -52.42
CA ALA A 249 -26.12 -30.85 -53.62
C ALA A 249 -26.09 -29.36 -53.22
N GLY A 250 -25.17 -28.59 -53.80
CA GLY A 250 -25.15 -27.13 -53.62
C GLY A 250 -23.78 -26.50 -53.84
N ASN A 251 -23.10 -26.86 -54.94
CA ASN A 251 -21.91 -26.17 -55.42
C ASN A 251 -22.34 -25.18 -56.51
N SER A 252 -22.14 -23.87 -56.31
CA SER A 252 -21.80 -22.90 -57.36
C SER A 252 -21.91 -21.48 -56.85
N GLU A 253 -20.76 -20.80 -56.77
CA GLU A 253 -20.48 -19.37 -57.01
C GLU A 253 -19.42 -18.87 -56.01
N GLN A 254 -18.15 -18.99 -56.36
CA GLN A 254 -17.36 -18.08 -57.22
C GLN A 254 -16.52 -17.13 -56.35
N GLN A 255 -15.33 -17.64 -55.99
CA GLN A 255 -14.13 -16.82 -55.97
C GLN A 255 -13.78 -16.43 -57.41
N ARG A 256 -13.71 -15.13 -57.66
CA ARG A 256 -12.73 -14.51 -58.56
C ARG A 256 -12.27 -13.20 -57.93
#